data_AF-A0A150R089-F1
#
_entry.id   AF-A0A150R089-F1
#
_cell.length_a   1.000
_cell.length_b   1.000
_cell.length_c   1.000
_cell.angle_alpha   90.00
_cell.angle_beta   90.00
_cell.angle_gamma   90.00
#
_symmetry.space_group_name_H-M   'P 1'
#
loop_
_entity.id
_entity.type
_entity.pdbx_description
1 polymer ?
#
loop_
_entity_poly.entity_id
_entity_poly.type
_entity_poly.pdbx_seq_one_letter_code
_entity_poly.pdbx_strand_id
1 'polypeptide(L)'
;MLIAPVAEQRRILAEVARLLSITDEMDRVVDVQLARARRLRQSVLKSAFEGKLVPQDPNDEPASALLDRLRTARAQASAANGSGRTSRRGRAKVLQADEGGLDDG
;
A
#
# COMPACT_ATOMS: atom_id res chain seq x y z
N MET A 1 -46.49 -23.63 -32.65
CA MET A 1 -45.68 -22.58 -32.01
C MET A 1 -46.08 -21.27 -32.64
N LEU A 2 -46.66 -20.33 -31.87
CA LEU A 2 -47.16 -19.07 -32.42
C LEU A 2 -45.97 -18.12 -32.58
N ILE A 3 -45.56 -17.85 -33.81
CA ILE A 3 -44.48 -16.90 -34.11
C ILE A 3 -45.08 -15.51 -34.21
N ALA A 4 -44.55 -14.55 -33.46
CA ALA A 4 -45.00 -13.16 -33.51
C ALA A 4 -44.87 -12.59 -34.95
N PRO A 5 -45.74 -11.68 -35.40
CA PRO A 5 -45.61 -11.04 -36.71
C PRO A 5 -44.25 -10.38 -36.90
N VAL A 6 -43.72 -10.37 -38.12
CA VAL A 6 -42.35 -9.87 -38.41
C VAL A 6 -42.17 -8.41 -37.97
N ALA A 7 -43.21 -7.58 -38.05
CA ALA A 7 -43.17 -6.21 -37.56
C ALA A 7 -42.90 -6.14 -36.05
N GLU A 8 -43.50 -7.04 -35.27
CA GLU A 8 -43.32 -7.11 -33.83
C GLU A 8 -41.93 -7.66 -33.47
N GLN A 9 -41.45 -8.68 -34.20
CA GLN A 9 -40.08 -9.17 -34.05
C GLN A 9 -39.04 -8.06 -34.26
N ARG A 10 -39.24 -7.21 -35.28
CA ARG A 10 -38.35 -6.07 -35.54
C ARG A 10 -38.40 -5.03 -34.44
N ARG A 11 -39.58 -4.72 -33.89
CA ARG A 11 -39.71 -3.79 -32.75
C ARG A 11 -38.96 -4.32 -31.53
N ILE A 12 -39.14 -5.60 -31.20
CA ILE A 12 -38.47 -6.23 -30.06
C ILE A 12 -36.95 -6.20 -30.26
N LEU A 13 -36.45 -6.57 -31.43
CA LEU A 13 -35.01 -6.53 -31.73
C LEU A 13 -34.42 -5.12 -31.61
N ALA A 14 -35.12 -4.11 -32.13
CA ALA A 14 -34.68 -2.72 -32.03
C ALA A 14 -34.57 -2.28 -30.56
N GLU A 15 -35.53 -2.70 -29.73
CA GLU A 15 -35.55 -2.30 -28.33
C GLU A 15 -34.53 -3.06 -27.48
N VAL A 16 -34.29 -4.33 -27.76
CA VAL A 16 -33.18 -5.09 -27.16
C VAL A 16 -31.85 -4.46 -27.53
N ALA A 17 -31.64 -4.10 -28.80
CA ALA A 17 -30.41 -3.45 -29.24
C ALA A 17 -30.21 -2.08 -28.54
N ARG A 18 -31.28 -1.30 -28.37
CA ARG A 18 -31.24 -0.03 -27.64
C ARG A 18 -30.83 -0.24 -26.18
N LEU A 19 -31.41 -1.23 -25.50
CA LEU A 19 -31.10 -1.52 -24.10
C LEU A 19 -29.66 -2.00 -23.92
N LEU A 20 -29.17 -2.89 -24.78
CA LEU A 20 -27.78 -3.35 -24.76
C LEU A 20 -26.81 -2.18 -24.95
N SER A 21 -27.09 -1.28 -25.89
CA SER A 21 -26.27 -0.10 -26.11
C SER A 21 -26.23 0.84 -24.89
N ILE A 22 -27.32 0.93 -24.12
CA ILE A 22 -27.34 1.73 -22.89
C ILE A 22 -26.48 1.06 -21.81
N THR A 23 -26.58 -0.26 -21.67
CA THR A 23 -25.74 -1.01 -20.73
C THR A 23 -24.26 -0.82 -21.03
N ASP A 24 -23.85 -0.95 -22.30
CA ASP A 24 -22.47 -0.74 -22.71
C ASP A 24 -21.97 0.67 -22.35
N GLU A 25 -22.82 1.68 -22.48
CA GLU A 25 -22.47 3.06 -22.12
C GLU A 25 -22.35 3.25 -20.61
N MET A 26 -23.26 2.64 -19.83
CA MET A 26 -23.18 2.66 -18.37
C MET A 26 -21.89 2.01 -17.87
N ASP A 27 -21.46 0.90 -18.47
CA ASP A 27 -20.21 0.23 -18.13
C ASP A 27 -18.99 1.16 -18.36
N ARG A 28 -18.94 1.84 -19.53
CA ARG A 28 -17.89 2.83 -19.82
C ARG A 28 -17.87 3.95 -18.79
N VAL A 29 -19.04 4.47 -18.43
CA VAL A 29 -19.15 5.53 -17.43
C VAL A 29 -18.60 5.05 -16.09
N VAL A 30 -18.97 3.84 -15.64
CA VAL A 30 -18.48 3.26 -14.38
C VAL A 30 -16.95 3.16 -14.38
N ASP A 31 -16.35 2.68 -15.46
CA ASP A 31 -14.89 2.55 -15.58
C ASP A 31 -14.18 3.92 -15.48
N VAL A 32 -14.68 4.92 -16.20
CA VAL A 32 -14.14 6.28 -16.17
C VAL A 32 -14.24 6.88 -14.76
N GLN A 33 -15.38 6.70 -14.08
CA GLN A 33 -15.57 7.23 -12.73
C GLN A 33 -14.71 6.52 -11.69
N LEU A 34 -14.51 5.20 -11.81
CA LEU A 34 -13.58 4.46 -10.96
C LEU A 34 -12.14 4.97 -11.13
N ALA A 35 -11.70 5.21 -12.37
CA ALA A 35 -10.39 5.79 -12.65
C ALA A 35 -10.25 7.21 -12.08
N ARG A 36 -11.31 8.03 -12.14
CA ARG A 36 -11.34 9.37 -11.54
C ARG A 36 -11.28 9.32 -10.02
N ALA A 37 -12.05 8.45 -9.37
CA ALA A 37 -12.06 8.27 -7.93
C ALA A 37 -10.69 7.82 -7.40
N ARG A 38 -10.00 6.92 -8.13
CA ARG A 38 -8.62 6.51 -7.80
C ARG A 38 -7.65 7.69 -7.83
N ARG A 39 -7.68 8.51 -8.88
CA ARG A 39 -6.85 9.72 -9.00
C ARG A 39 -7.15 10.74 -7.91
N LEU A 40 -8.43 10.98 -7.61
CA LEU A 40 -8.84 11.88 -6.54
C LEU A 40 -8.29 11.43 -5.19
N ARG A 41 -8.44 10.15 -4.85
CA ARG A 41 -7.90 9.58 -3.60
C ARG A 41 -6.39 9.80 -3.49
N GLN A 42 -5.64 9.54 -4.57
CA GLN A 42 -4.20 9.78 -4.60
C GLN A 42 -3.87 11.27 -4.38
N SER A 43 -4.61 12.18 -5.03
CA SER A 43 -4.39 13.62 -4.86
C SER A 43 -4.68 14.10 -3.44
N VAL A 44 -5.74 13.60 -2.80
CA VAL A 44 -6.11 13.96 -1.43
C VAL A 44 -5.07 13.44 -0.44
N LEU A 45 -4.63 12.17 -0.59
CA LEU A 45 -3.58 11.60 0.25
C LEU A 45 -2.27 12.38 0.11
N LYS A 46 -1.89 12.74 -1.13
CA LYS A 46 -0.72 13.59 -1.37
C LYS A 46 -0.83 14.92 -0.63
N SER A 47 -1.95 15.63 -0.78
CA SER A 47 -2.18 16.89 -0.07
C SER A 47 -2.18 16.73 1.45
N ALA A 48 -2.66 15.60 1.96
CA ALA A 48 -2.64 15.29 3.39
C ALA A 48 -1.20 15.14 3.91
N PHE A 49 -0.36 14.38 3.22
CA PHE A 49 1.05 14.19 3.60
C PHE A 49 1.89 15.46 3.43
N GLU A 50 1.53 16.33 2.49
CA GLU A 50 2.16 17.65 2.32
C GLU A 50 1.66 18.68 3.34
N GLY A 51 0.70 18.33 4.21
CA GLY A 51 0.11 19.26 5.19
C GLY A 51 -0.82 20.31 4.59
N LYS A 52 -1.19 20.21 3.31
CA LYS A 52 -1.93 21.26 2.58
C LYS A 52 -3.45 21.22 2.78
N LEU A 53 -3.96 20.28 3.58
CA LEU A 53 -5.40 20.14 3.82
C LEU A 53 -5.95 21.10 4.89
N VAL A 54 -5.07 21.78 5.62
CA VAL A 54 -5.40 22.72 6.70
C VAL A 54 -4.51 23.96 6.56
N PRO A 55 -4.99 25.18 6.85
CA PRO A 55 -4.14 26.37 6.89
C PRO A 55 -2.90 26.13 7.76
N GLN A 56 -1.73 26.49 7.25
CA GLN A 56 -0.45 26.35 7.95
C GLN A 56 -0.08 27.69 8.60
N ASP A 57 0.48 27.68 9.80
CA ASP A 57 1.06 28.89 10.41
C ASP A 57 2.50 29.05 9.87
N PRO A 58 2.88 30.19 9.28
CA PRO A 58 4.26 30.46 8.86
C PRO A 58 5.29 30.36 10.00
N ASN A 59 4.85 30.46 11.26
CA ASN A 59 5.69 30.31 12.44
C ASN A 59 5.74 28.87 12.96
N ASP A 60 5.06 27.91 12.31
CA ASP A 60 5.14 26.51 12.69
C ASP A 60 6.58 26.01 12.60
N GLU A 61 7.01 25.30 13.63
CA GLU A 61 8.35 24.73 13.68
C GLU A 61 8.51 23.66 12.57
N PRO A 62 9.58 23.69 11.76
CA PRO A 62 9.79 22.69 10.74
C PRO A 62 10.03 21.32 11.38
N ALA A 63 9.44 20.28 10.78
CA ALA A 63 9.58 18.90 11.26
C ALA A 63 11.04 18.45 11.43
N SER A 64 11.97 19.02 10.65
CA SER A 64 13.41 18.77 10.78
C SER A 64 13.95 19.08 12.17
N ALA A 65 13.51 20.17 12.79
CA ALA A 65 13.98 20.58 14.11
C ALA A 65 13.50 19.61 15.22
N LEU A 66 12.30 19.04 15.08
CA LEU A 66 11.84 17.95 15.94
C LEU A 66 12.65 16.66 15.71
N LEU A 67 12.92 16.30 14.45
CA LEU A 67 13.70 15.11 14.11
C LEU A 67 15.13 15.18 14.67
N ASP A 68 15.77 16.34 14.63
CA ASP A 68 17.10 16.53 15.19
C ASP A 68 17.11 16.41 16.72
N ARG A 69 16.08 16.94 17.41
CA ARG A 69 15.88 16.72 18.85
C ARG A 69 15.66 15.24 19.19
N LEU A 70 14.90 14.51 18.37
CA LEU A 70 14.71 13.06 18.56
C LEU A 70 16.01 12.27 18.36
N ARG A 71 16.84 12.64 17.38
CA ARG A 71 18.15 12.01 17.13
C ARG A 71 19.11 12.23 18.29
N THR A 72 19.21 13.46 18.79
CA THR A 72 20.09 13.78 19.93
C THR A 72 19.61 13.08 21.20
N ALA A 73 18.31 13.10 21.50
CA ALA A 73 17.75 12.38 22.64
C ALA A 73 18.00 10.87 22.56
N ARG A 74 17.85 10.26 21.37
CA ARG A 74 18.13 8.82 21.17
C ARG A 74 19.61 8.49 21.33
N ALA A 75 20.50 9.35 20.82
CA ALA A 75 21.94 9.19 21.00
C ALA A 75 22.34 9.27 22.48
N GLN A 76 21.80 10.25 23.22
CA GLN A 76 22.02 10.39 24.66
C GLN A 76 21.49 9.19 25.45
N ALA A 77 20.29 8.70 25.13
CA ALA A 77 19.73 7.50 25.75
C ALA A 77 20.58 6.24 25.46
N SER A 78 21.15 6.13 24.24
CA SER A 78 22.04 5.02 23.90
C SER A 78 23.41 5.11 24.60
N ALA A 79 23.91 6.31 24.86
CA ALA A 79 25.13 6.54 25.63
C ALA A 79 24.92 6.30 27.14
N ALA A 80 23.76 6.67 27.67
CA ALA A 80 23.37 6.43 29.06
C ALA A 80 23.10 4.93 29.36
N ASN A 81 22.58 4.18 28.38
CA ASN A 81 22.37 2.73 28.47
C ASN A 81 23.62 1.90 28.10
N GLY A 82 24.81 2.49 28.18
CA GLY A 82 26.10 1.82 28.00
C GLY A 82 26.47 0.87 29.14
N SER A 83 25.63 -0.13 29.45
CA SER A 83 26.03 -1.35 30.17
C SER A 83 24.91 -2.40 30.06
N GLY A 84 25.17 -3.49 29.33
CA GLY A 84 24.24 -4.62 29.27
C GLY A 84 24.37 -5.59 28.10
N ARG A 85 25.30 -5.39 27.15
CA ARG A 85 25.63 -6.40 26.13
C ARG A 85 27.14 -6.61 26.00
N THR A 86 27.80 -6.86 27.12
CA THR A 86 29.10 -7.54 27.11
C THR A 86 28.98 -8.87 27.87
N SER A 87 29.50 -9.92 27.21
CA SER A 87 29.86 -11.21 27.80
C SER A 87 28.74 -12.12 28.31
N ARG A 88 28.06 -12.80 27.39
CA ARG A 88 27.58 -14.18 27.64
C ARG A 88 27.85 -15.09 26.44
N ARG A 89 29.06 -14.98 25.88
CA ARG A 89 29.55 -15.82 24.78
C ARG A 89 30.93 -16.36 25.15
N GLY A 90 30.94 -17.36 26.03
CA GLY A 90 32.18 -17.89 26.58
C GLY A 90 31.96 -19.03 27.57
N ARG A 91 31.15 -20.03 27.21
CA ARG A 91 31.24 -21.37 27.81
C ARG A 91 30.51 -22.42 26.97
N ALA A 92 30.92 -22.55 25.70
CA ALA A 92 30.69 -23.81 24.99
C ALA A 92 31.86 -24.71 25.34
N LYS A 93 31.60 -25.64 26.26
CA LYS A 93 32.52 -26.64 26.76
C LYS A 93 33.08 -27.43 25.56
N VAL A 94 34.40 -27.49 25.48
CA VAL A 94 35.16 -28.40 24.61
C VAL A 94 34.60 -29.81 24.80
N LEU A 95 33.96 -30.34 23.75
CA LEU A 95 33.72 -31.77 23.58
C LEU A 95 34.75 -32.23 22.55
N GLN A 96 35.84 -32.77 23.09
CA GLN A 96 36.78 -33.58 22.37
C GLN A 96 36.18 -35.00 22.36
N ALA A 97 35.78 -35.45 21.18
CA ALA A 97 35.55 -36.85 20.84
C ALA A 97 35.68 -36.90 19.31
N ASP A 98 36.87 -37.12 18.80
CA ASP A 98 37.48 -38.45 18.60
C ASP A 98 37.18 -38.93 17.17
N GLU A 99 38.16 -39.65 16.65
CA GLU A 99 38.53 -39.84 15.26
C GLU A 99 37.49 -40.57 14.40
N GLY A 100 37.58 -40.34 13.09
CA GLY A 100 36.83 -41.11 12.10
C GLY A 100 36.98 -40.53 10.70
N GLY A 101 38.13 -40.80 10.08
CA GLY A 101 38.35 -40.50 8.67
C GLY A 101 37.52 -41.37 7.74
N LEU A 102 37.31 -40.83 6.54
CA LEU A 102 37.11 -41.44 5.21
C LEU A 102 36.56 -40.28 4.36
N ASP A 103 37.34 -39.59 3.54
CA ASP A 103 37.88 -40.02 2.23
C ASP A 103 36.92 -40.78 1.32
N ASP A 104 36.99 -40.36 0.05
CA ASP A 104 36.42 -40.91 -1.18
C ASP A 104 34.99 -40.53 -1.59
N GLY A 105 34.92 -39.75 -2.69
CA GLY A 105 33.78 -39.67 -3.59
C GLY A 105 33.68 -38.38 -4.39
#